data_AF-A0AAI8L0N9-F1
#
_entry.id   AF-A0AAI8L0N9-F1
#
_cell.length_a   1.000
_cell.length_b   1.000
_cell.length_c   1.000
_cell.angle_alpha   90.00
_cell.angle_beta   90.00
_cell.angle_gamma   90.00
#
_symmetry.space_group_name_H-M   'P 1'
#
loop_
_entity.id
_entity.type
_entity.pdbx_description
1 polymer ?
#
loop_
_entity_poly.entity_id
_entity_poly.type
_entity_poly.pdbx_seq_one_letter_code
_entity_poly.pdbx_strand_id
1 'polypeptide(L)'
;MTTVKTTAATPPPRLPVRDKAAALGRGWGGLSPMLTRLAAERATGVLVRERGALHLADGKVVHAESPAAPGAHDLLAAHGTLDADAWARALAESAAHAEGPEHTGAGTGTRRRTGAEVVHHAGRRLVEDGLLTPGALELCRLTALYDAAYFALAPSSAPGRFRYGSEDDPGTGRAAVPDTSGPREGSPTALATPGSRAGTPAGPGIPHPIPVADLERETLRRRDLLHRIWPDALVDEAPLTREYHPAPAPLPARRQAVLALVNGVRTASDIARELGRPAFHTLVDIRRLVAAGAVSPRPVTLPGDPLSVPLPGPAGTGPPMDLTGTTAPVDPHITLLKRLRDALEAL
;
A
#
# COMPACT_ATOMS: atom_id res chain seq x y z
N MET A 1 69.23 19.74 11.94
CA MET A 1 67.84 19.83 12.43
C MET A 1 66.93 19.47 11.28
N THR A 2 66.21 18.36 11.40
CA THR A 2 65.45 17.68 10.36
C THR A 2 64.11 18.37 10.12
N THR A 3 63.84 18.82 8.90
CA THR A 3 62.55 19.38 8.49
C THR A 3 61.57 18.25 8.16
N VAL A 4 60.52 18.09 8.97
CA VAL A 4 59.42 17.17 8.69
C VAL A 4 58.48 17.81 7.66
N LYS A 5 58.36 17.18 6.50
CA LYS A 5 57.48 17.58 5.40
C LYS A 5 56.06 17.08 5.68
N THR A 6 55.19 17.94 6.20
CA THR A 6 53.77 17.60 6.39
C THR A 6 53.06 17.61 5.03
N THR A 7 52.66 16.42 4.57
CA THR A 7 51.87 16.27 3.33
C THR A 7 50.41 16.58 3.65
N ALA A 8 49.81 17.53 2.94
CA ALA A 8 48.41 17.90 3.10
C ALA A 8 47.50 16.74 2.65
N ALA A 9 46.67 16.24 3.57
CA ALA A 9 45.69 15.21 3.27
C ALA A 9 44.56 15.78 2.40
N THR A 10 44.32 15.15 1.24
CA THR A 10 43.20 15.48 0.34
C THR A 10 41.88 15.09 1.01
N PRO A 11 40.87 15.98 1.08
CA PRO A 11 39.59 15.64 1.70
C PRO A 11 38.89 14.52 0.91
N PRO A 12 38.20 13.58 1.59
CA PRO A 12 37.52 12.48 0.92
C PRO A 12 36.42 13.02 -0.02
N PRO A 13 36.16 12.35 -1.16
CA PRO A 13 35.12 12.77 -2.08
C PRO A 13 33.76 12.78 -1.38
N ARG A 14 33.06 13.90 -1.47
CA ARG A 14 31.72 14.04 -0.89
C ARG A 14 30.80 13.04 -1.58
N LEU A 15 30.21 12.13 -0.81
CA LEU A 15 29.18 11.22 -1.30
C LEU A 15 28.03 12.04 -1.91
N PRO A 16 27.44 11.61 -3.03
CA PRO A 16 26.35 12.35 -3.65
C PRO A 16 25.18 12.46 -2.67
N VAL A 17 24.90 13.69 -2.24
CA VAL A 17 23.73 14.00 -1.43
C VAL A 17 22.52 13.78 -2.31
N ARG A 18 21.66 12.83 -1.94
CA ARG A 18 20.43 12.52 -2.67
C ARG A 18 19.56 13.77 -2.71
N ASP A 19 19.49 14.38 -3.88
CA ASP A 19 18.67 15.54 -4.12
C ASP A 19 17.18 15.12 -4.12
N LYS A 20 16.51 15.34 -2.98
CA LYS A 20 15.08 15.03 -2.82
C LYS A 20 14.21 15.84 -3.79
N ALA A 21 14.68 17.00 -4.25
CA ALA A 21 13.96 17.83 -5.22
C ALA A 21 14.08 17.26 -6.65
N ALA A 22 15.24 16.70 -7.02
CA ALA A 22 15.41 16.04 -8.31
C ALA A 22 14.58 14.74 -8.44
N ALA A 23 14.28 14.06 -7.33
CA ALA A 23 13.42 12.87 -7.30
C ALA A 23 11.94 13.19 -7.58
N LEU A 24 11.49 14.41 -7.30
CA LEU A 24 10.13 14.87 -7.60
C LEU A 24 9.97 15.28 -9.08
N GLY A 25 11.07 15.54 -9.79
CA GLY A 25 11.08 16.04 -11.17
C GLY A 25 11.03 14.99 -12.29
N ARG A 26 11.07 13.69 -11.98
CA ARG A 26 10.85 12.62 -12.97
C ARG A 26 9.48 11.98 -12.69
N GLY A 27 8.46 12.43 -13.41
CA GLY A 27 7.06 12.00 -13.30
C GLY A 27 6.95 10.51 -12.98
N TRP A 28 6.59 10.23 -11.72
CA TRP A 28 6.54 8.93 -11.06
C TRP A 28 7.30 7.79 -11.76
N GLY A 29 8.63 7.78 -11.62
CA GLY A 29 9.42 6.56 -11.86
C GLY A 29 8.81 5.34 -11.16
N GLY A 30 9.11 4.13 -11.65
CA GLY A 30 8.48 2.86 -11.23
C GLY A 30 8.21 2.78 -9.72
N LEU A 31 6.96 2.45 -9.37
CA LEU A 31 6.43 2.53 -8.01
C LEU A 31 7.21 1.71 -6.99
N SER A 32 7.80 0.61 -7.45
CA SER A 32 8.65 -0.27 -6.65
C SER A 32 9.61 -1.02 -7.56
N PRO A 33 10.88 -0.59 -7.69
CA PRO A 33 11.89 -1.32 -8.47
C PRO A 33 12.02 -2.79 -8.02
N MET A 34 11.80 -3.05 -6.73
CA MET A 34 11.79 -4.39 -6.16
C MET A 34 10.64 -5.24 -6.71
N LEU A 35 9.44 -4.67 -6.86
CA LEU A 35 8.28 -5.41 -7.39
C LEU A 35 8.50 -5.74 -8.87
N THR A 36 9.02 -4.79 -9.65
CA THR A 36 9.41 -5.01 -11.04
C THR A 36 10.43 -6.15 -11.16
N ARG A 37 11.44 -6.20 -10.27
CA ARG A 37 12.42 -7.28 -10.22
C ARG A 37 11.79 -8.64 -9.90
N LEU A 38 10.94 -8.70 -8.88
CA LEU A 38 10.25 -9.94 -8.48
C LEU A 38 9.35 -10.47 -9.60
N ALA A 39 8.71 -9.59 -10.36
CA ALA A 39 7.93 -9.97 -11.54
C ALA A 39 8.80 -10.60 -12.65
N ALA A 40 9.96 -9.98 -12.94
CA ALA A 40 10.90 -10.49 -13.92
C ALA A 40 11.48 -11.86 -13.52
N GLU A 41 11.74 -12.05 -12.23
CA GLU A 41 12.22 -13.31 -11.65
C GLU A 41 11.12 -14.37 -11.48
N ARG A 42 9.86 -14.05 -11.85
CA ARG A 42 8.68 -14.91 -11.65
C ARG A 42 8.53 -15.38 -10.19
N ALA A 43 8.93 -14.53 -9.25
CA ALA A 43 8.97 -14.88 -7.84
C ALA A 43 7.57 -15.17 -7.29
N THR A 44 7.50 -16.18 -6.41
CA THR A 44 6.29 -16.54 -5.64
C THR A 44 6.56 -16.28 -4.16
N GLY A 45 5.71 -15.50 -3.51
CA GLY A 45 5.91 -15.08 -2.13
C GLY A 45 5.17 -13.79 -1.78
N VAL A 46 5.58 -13.16 -0.68
CA VAL A 46 4.92 -11.96 -0.14
C VAL A 46 5.91 -10.81 -0.06
N LEU A 47 5.59 -9.71 -0.73
CA LEU A 47 6.27 -8.42 -0.58
C LEU A 47 5.57 -7.58 0.49
N VAL A 48 6.20 -7.45 1.64
CA VAL A 48 5.74 -6.62 2.76
C VAL A 48 6.30 -5.21 2.60
N ARG A 49 5.42 -4.22 2.71
CA ARG A 49 5.70 -2.78 2.69
C ARG A 49 5.15 -2.14 3.96
N GLU A 50 5.53 -0.89 4.20
CA GLU A 50 5.09 -0.11 5.37
C GLU A 50 3.56 -0.04 5.51
N ARG A 51 2.84 0.11 4.38
CA ARG A 51 1.38 0.33 4.36
C ARG A 51 0.59 -0.84 3.79
N GLY A 52 1.19 -2.02 3.68
CA GLY A 52 0.49 -3.20 3.17
C GLY A 52 1.39 -4.31 2.65
N ALA A 53 0.79 -5.34 2.08
CA ALA A 53 1.47 -6.49 1.50
C ALA A 53 0.92 -6.83 0.12
N LEU A 54 1.79 -7.35 -0.75
CA LEU A 54 1.46 -7.87 -2.07
C LEU A 54 1.85 -9.35 -2.12
N HIS A 55 0.92 -10.22 -2.46
CA HIS A 55 1.16 -11.64 -2.64
C HIS A 55 1.37 -11.93 -4.12
N LEU A 56 2.51 -12.53 -4.43
CA LEU A 56 2.92 -12.87 -5.78
C LEU A 56 2.87 -14.38 -5.97
N ALA A 57 2.39 -14.80 -7.13
CA ALA A 57 2.55 -16.13 -7.67
C ALA A 57 3.03 -16.02 -9.11
N ASP A 58 4.14 -16.68 -9.45
CA ASP A 58 4.69 -16.68 -10.80
C ASP A 58 4.96 -15.25 -11.35
N GLY A 59 5.41 -14.34 -10.47
CA GLY A 59 5.67 -12.93 -10.80
C GLY A 59 4.41 -12.07 -11.01
N LYS A 60 3.21 -12.60 -10.75
CA LYS A 60 1.93 -11.88 -10.84
C LYS A 60 1.33 -11.68 -9.47
N VAL A 61 0.63 -10.57 -9.26
CA VAL A 61 -0.04 -10.26 -8.00
C VAL A 61 -1.38 -10.99 -7.96
N VAL A 62 -1.54 -11.89 -6.99
CA VAL A 62 -2.78 -12.66 -6.78
C VAL A 62 -3.64 -12.10 -5.66
N HIS A 63 -3.02 -11.35 -4.73
CA HIS A 63 -3.70 -10.75 -3.59
C HIS A 63 -2.93 -9.55 -3.06
N ALA A 64 -3.64 -8.61 -2.43
CA ALA A 64 -3.06 -7.44 -1.79
C ALA A 64 -3.84 -7.08 -0.54
N GLU A 65 -3.14 -6.60 0.49
CA GLU A 65 -3.74 -6.21 1.77
C GLU A 65 -3.16 -4.87 2.22
N SER A 66 -4.03 -4.01 2.75
CA SER A 66 -3.63 -2.76 3.40
C SER A 66 -4.61 -2.43 4.51
N PRO A 67 -4.14 -2.00 5.70
CA PRO A 67 -5.02 -1.52 6.76
C PRO A 67 -5.76 -0.23 6.37
N ALA A 68 -5.34 0.46 5.31
CA ALA A 68 -5.99 1.66 4.79
C ALA A 68 -7.10 1.36 3.74
N ALA A 69 -7.26 0.11 3.32
CA ALA A 69 -8.28 -0.29 2.35
C ALA A 69 -9.23 -1.34 2.95
N PRO A 70 -10.55 -1.22 2.73
CA PRO A 70 -11.48 -2.32 2.98
C PRO A 70 -11.12 -3.55 2.14
N GLY A 71 -11.20 -4.72 2.75
CA GLY A 71 -11.00 -6.00 2.07
C GLY A 71 -12.23 -6.43 1.27
N ALA A 72 -12.08 -7.46 0.45
CA ALA A 72 -13.20 -7.97 -0.37
C ALA A 72 -14.41 -8.39 0.47
N HIS A 73 -14.19 -8.91 1.68
CA HIS A 73 -15.23 -9.31 2.61
C HIS A 73 -16.01 -8.11 3.17
N ASP A 74 -15.33 -7.00 3.50
CA ASP A 74 -15.97 -5.76 3.93
C ASP A 74 -16.94 -5.25 2.85
N LEU A 75 -16.52 -5.30 1.58
CA LEU A 75 -17.35 -4.89 0.44
C LEU A 75 -18.55 -5.82 0.23
N LEU A 76 -18.35 -7.13 0.31
CA LEU A 76 -19.44 -8.12 0.16
C LEU A 76 -20.50 -7.98 1.26
N ALA A 77 -20.06 -7.77 2.50
CA ALA A 77 -20.94 -7.55 3.64
C ALA A 77 -21.73 -6.25 3.51
N ALA A 78 -21.06 -5.15 3.15
CA ALA A 78 -21.69 -3.85 2.99
C ALA A 78 -22.76 -3.80 1.89
N HIS A 79 -22.58 -4.58 0.82
CA HIS A 79 -23.55 -4.70 -0.26
C HIS A 79 -24.68 -5.70 0.03
N GLY A 80 -24.70 -6.32 1.21
CA GLY A 80 -25.69 -7.34 1.60
C GLY A 80 -25.61 -8.61 0.74
N THR A 81 -24.50 -8.80 0.02
CA THR A 81 -24.29 -9.96 -0.86
C THR A 81 -23.87 -11.19 -0.06
N LEU A 82 -23.23 -10.98 1.09
CA LEU A 82 -22.81 -12.04 2.01
C LEU A 82 -22.98 -11.58 3.45
N ASP A 83 -23.53 -12.46 4.27
CA ASP A 83 -23.55 -12.27 5.73
C ASP A 83 -22.12 -12.35 6.32
N ALA A 84 -21.79 -11.45 7.22
CA ALA A 84 -20.46 -11.38 7.83
C ALA A 84 -20.12 -12.67 8.60
N ASP A 85 -21.11 -13.28 9.27
CA ASP A 85 -20.92 -14.54 10.00
C ASP A 85 -20.70 -15.72 9.05
N ALA A 86 -21.32 -15.71 7.86
CA ALA A 86 -21.06 -16.70 6.83
C ALA A 86 -19.61 -16.64 6.33
N TRP A 87 -19.07 -15.43 6.13
CA TRP A 87 -17.65 -15.26 5.79
C TRP A 87 -16.73 -15.74 6.92
N ALA A 88 -17.01 -15.34 8.16
CA ALA A 88 -16.19 -15.72 9.32
C ALA A 88 -16.13 -17.24 9.52
N ARG A 89 -17.27 -17.94 9.36
CA ARG A 89 -17.33 -19.40 9.39
C ARG A 89 -16.50 -20.03 8.27
N ALA A 90 -16.68 -19.59 7.02
CA ALA A 90 -15.91 -20.12 5.90
C ALA A 90 -14.39 -19.93 6.06
N LEU A 91 -13.98 -18.81 6.67
CA LEU A 91 -12.57 -18.53 6.98
C LEU A 91 -12.05 -19.44 8.09
N ALA A 92 -12.78 -19.58 9.20
CA ALA A 92 -12.42 -20.45 10.32
C ALA A 92 -12.29 -21.91 9.88
N GLU A 93 -13.24 -22.39 9.07
CA GLU A 93 -13.18 -23.73 8.51
C GLU A 93 -11.99 -23.91 7.55
N SER A 94 -11.72 -22.92 6.70
CA SER A 94 -10.57 -22.97 5.78
C SER A 94 -9.23 -22.92 6.50
N ALA A 95 -9.14 -22.21 7.62
CA ALA A 95 -7.97 -22.20 8.50
C ALA A 95 -7.79 -23.55 9.20
N ALA A 96 -8.87 -24.12 9.76
CA ALA A 96 -8.83 -25.44 10.40
C ALA A 96 -8.36 -26.55 9.44
N HIS A 97 -8.80 -26.49 8.16
CA HIS A 97 -8.34 -27.41 7.12
C HIS A 97 -6.88 -27.17 6.68
N ALA A 98 -6.29 -26.02 7.02
CA ALA A 98 -4.86 -25.74 6.81
C ALA A 98 -3.98 -26.25 7.96
N GLU A 99 -4.58 -26.54 9.12
CA GLU A 99 -3.91 -27.01 10.34
C GLU A 99 -4.19 -28.49 10.66
N GLY A 100 -4.78 -29.24 9.71
CA GLY A 100 -5.14 -30.65 9.90
C GLY A 100 -3.99 -31.52 10.43
N PRO A 101 -4.32 -32.61 11.14
CA PRO A 101 -3.39 -33.30 12.04
C PRO A 101 -2.14 -33.76 11.31
N GLU A 102 -0.98 -33.54 11.95
CA GLU A 102 0.30 -34.12 11.56
C GLU A 102 0.11 -35.62 11.36
N HIS A 103 -0.02 -36.06 10.10
CA HIS A 103 -0.03 -37.47 9.79
C HIS A 103 1.39 -37.97 10.06
N THR A 104 1.56 -38.64 11.20
CA THR A 104 2.71 -39.47 11.54
C THR A 104 2.78 -40.62 10.54
N GLY A 105 3.35 -40.34 9.37
CA GLY A 105 3.48 -41.29 8.27
C GLY A 105 4.14 -40.65 7.05
N ALA A 106 5.47 -40.77 6.98
CA ALA A 106 6.31 -40.62 5.78
C ALA A 106 6.02 -39.42 4.84
N GLY A 107 6.79 -38.35 5.03
CA GLY A 107 7.53 -37.74 3.91
C GLY A 107 6.83 -36.76 2.97
N THR A 108 5.66 -36.21 3.31
CA THR A 108 5.12 -35.05 2.57
C THR A 108 4.73 -33.96 3.56
N GLY A 109 5.64 -33.02 3.79
CA GLY A 109 5.37 -31.88 4.66
C GLY A 109 4.21 -31.08 4.10
N THR A 110 3.04 -31.15 4.72
CA THR A 110 1.89 -30.32 4.33
C THR A 110 2.28 -28.85 4.55
N ARG A 111 2.55 -28.14 3.45
CA ARG A 111 2.85 -26.71 3.47
C ARG A 111 1.72 -25.98 4.19
N ARG A 112 2.04 -25.32 5.31
CA ARG A 112 1.10 -24.45 6.01
C ARG A 112 0.60 -23.39 5.03
N ARG A 113 -0.71 -23.33 4.80
CA ARG A 113 -1.30 -22.33 3.90
C ARG A 113 -1.03 -20.93 4.42
N THR A 114 -0.76 -19.99 3.51
CA THR A 114 -0.65 -18.58 3.87
C THR A 114 -2.02 -17.98 4.19
N GLY A 115 -2.08 -16.87 4.93
CA GLY A 115 -3.36 -16.19 5.22
C GLY A 115 -4.16 -15.84 3.96
N ALA A 116 -3.48 -15.42 2.89
CA ALA A 116 -4.09 -15.15 1.58
C ALA A 116 -4.72 -16.42 0.98
N GLU A 117 -4.02 -17.56 1.04
CA GLU A 117 -4.54 -18.84 0.55
C GLU A 117 -5.79 -19.28 1.33
N VAL A 118 -5.81 -19.06 2.64
CA VAL A 118 -6.99 -19.33 3.49
C VAL A 118 -8.18 -18.45 3.08
N VAL A 119 -7.96 -17.16 2.85
CA VAL A 119 -8.99 -16.21 2.37
C VAL A 119 -9.50 -16.59 0.97
N HIS A 120 -8.62 -17.00 0.07
CA HIS A 120 -9.02 -17.46 -1.26
C HIS A 120 -9.87 -18.73 -1.18
N HIS A 121 -9.47 -19.68 -0.33
CA HIS A 121 -10.19 -20.93 -0.12
C HIS A 121 -11.58 -20.70 0.47
N ALA A 122 -11.71 -19.81 1.45
CA ALA A 122 -13.00 -19.44 2.04
C ALA A 122 -13.97 -18.89 0.98
N GLY A 123 -13.52 -17.94 0.15
CA GLY A 123 -14.37 -17.40 -0.92
C GLY A 123 -14.74 -18.43 -1.98
N ARG A 124 -13.83 -19.37 -2.33
CA ARG A 124 -14.13 -20.45 -3.27
C ARG A 124 -15.22 -21.37 -2.71
N ARG A 125 -15.13 -21.74 -1.44
CA ARG A 125 -16.16 -22.56 -0.78
C ARG A 125 -17.51 -21.87 -0.77
N LEU A 126 -17.56 -20.59 -0.45
CA LEU A 126 -18.82 -19.83 -0.48
C LEU A 126 -19.46 -19.79 -1.87
N VAL A 127 -18.66 -19.85 -2.94
CA VAL A 127 -19.18 -20.00 -4.32
C VAL A 127 -19.66 -21.42 -4.58
N GLU A 128 -18.91 -22.43 -4.16
CA GLU A 128 -19.28 -23.85 -4.27
C GLU A 128 -20.59 -24.15 -3.51
N ASP A 129 -20.79 -23.51 -2.35
CA ASP A 129 -21.98 -23.62 -1.50
C ASP A 129 -23.17 -22.78 -2.02
N GLY A 130 -23.00 -22.03 -3.11
CA GLY A 130 -24.05 -21.19 -3.72
C GLY A 130 -24.40 -19.92 -2.94
N LEU A 131 -23.63 -19.57 -1.90
CA LEU A 131 -23.81 -18.36 -1.09
C LEU A 131 -23.24 -17.11 -1.77
N LEU A 132 -22.35 -17.28 -2.76
CA LEU A 132 -21.79 -16.20 -3.57
C LEU A 132 -21.78 -16.58 -5.05
N THR A 133 -22.02 -15.60 -5.93
CA THR A 133 -21.73 -15.79 -7.34
C THR A 133 -20.22 -15.65 -7.60
N PRO A 134 -19.64 -16.39 -8.57
CA PRO A 134 -18.24 -16.22 -8.95
C PRO A 134 -17.91 -14.78 -9.34
N GLY A 135 -18.81 -14.12 -10.08
CA GLY A 135 -18.62 -12.74 -10.55
C GLY A 135 -18.64 -11.70 -9.42
N ALA A 136 -19.54 -11.84 -8.43
CA ALA A 136 -19.56 -10.94 -7.28
C ALA A 136 -18.27 -11.05 -6.45
N LEU A 137 -17.79 -12.28 -6.24
CA LEU A 137 -16.53 -12.54 -5.56
C LEU A 137 -15.34 -11.96 -6.32
N GLU A 138 -15.29 -12.15 -7.64
CA GLU A 138 -14.22 -11.62 -8.49
C GLU A 138 -14.19 -10.09 -8.49
N LEU A 139 -15.33 -9.43 -8.67
CA LEU A 139 -15.43 -7.97 -8.64
C LEU A 139 -14.97 -7.39 -7.31
N CYS A 140 -15.40 -7.96 -6.17
CA CYS A 140 -15.01 -7.49 -4.85
C CYS A 140 -13.51 -7.73 -4.58
N ARG A 141 -12.98 -8.89 -5.00
CA ARG A 141 -11.54 -9.21 -4.90
C ARG A 141 -10.68 -8.26 -5.71
N LEU A 142 -11.01 -8.02 -6.97
CA LEU A 142 -10.26 -7.10 -7.82
C LEU A 142 -10.31 -5.67 -7.29
N THR A 143 -11.49 -5.22 -6.85
CA THR A 143 -11.64 -3.89 -6.25
C THR A 143 -10.77 -3.73 -5.01
N ALA A 144 -10.84 -4.70 -4.07
CA ALA A 144 -10.02 -4.70 -2.87
C ALA A 144 -8.52 -4.80 -3.18
N LEU A 145 -8.13 -5.59 -4.19
CA LEU A 145 -6.73 -5.73 -4.60
C LEU A 145 -6.16 -4.40 -5.10
N TYR A 146 -6.85 -3.72 -6.02
CA TYR A 146 -6.38 -2.44 -6.55
C TYR A 146 -6.38 -1.33 -5.48
N ASP A 147 -7.35 -1.33 -4.55
CA ASP A 147 -7.36 -0.39 -3.44
C ASP A 147 -6.22 -0.65 -2.46
N ALA A 148 -6.03 -1.90 -2.03
CA ALA A 148 -4.93 -2.26 -1.15
C ALA A 148 -3.56 -2.00 -1.79
N ALA A 149 -3.40 -2.33 -3.07
CA ALA A 149 -2.18 -2.07 -3.81
C ALA A 149 -1.85 -0.57 -3.93
N TYR A 150 -2.87 0.28 -4.11
CA TYR A 150 -2.68 1.74 -4.14
C TYR A 150 -1.98 2.24 -2.86
N PHE A 151 -2.42 1.76 -1.69
CA PHE A 151 -1.81 2.12 -0.40
C PHE A 151 -0.50 1.40 -0.14
N ALA A 152 -0.40 0.10 -0.44
CA ALA A 152 0.83 -0.68 -0.23
C ALA A 152 2.01 -0.15 -1.07
N LEU A 153 1.72 0.40 -2.25
CA LEU A 153 2.70 1.01 -3.16
C LEU A 153 2.94 2.51 -2.90
N ALA A 154 2.32 3.10 -1.87
CA ALA A 154 2.59 4.48 -1.48
C ALA A 154 4.10 4.72 -1.26
N PRO A 155 4.59 5.95 -1.51
CA PRO A 155 5.96 6.32 -1.16
C PRO A 155 6.23 5.94 0.30
N SER A 156 7.29 5.17 0.52
CA SER A 156 7.64 4.65 1.84
C SER A 156 9.07 5.04 2.17
N SER A 157 9.30 5.32 3.45
CA SER A 157 10.65 5.59 3.98
C SER A 157 11.41 4.30 4.28
N ALA A 158 10.73 3.16 4.35
CA ALA A 158 11.28 1.85 4.67
C ALA A 158 11.42 0.96 3.42
N PRO A 159 12.51 0.19 3.30
CA PRO A 159 12.63 -0.80 2.23
C PRO A 159 11.61 -1.92 2.40
N GLY A 160 11.02 -2.38 1.29
CA GLY A 160 10.17 -3.56 1.29
C GLY A 160 10.95 -4.83 1.62
N ARG A 161 10.30 -5.80 2.27
CA ARG A 161 10.87 -7.12 2.56
C ARG A 161 10.10 -8.19 1.80
N PHE A 162 10.80 -9.04 1.06
CA PHE A 162 10.18 -10.15 0.36
C PHE A 162 10.45 -11.46 1.08
N ARG A 163 9.39 -12.27 1.23
CA ARG A 163 9.46 -13.62 1.79
C ARG A 163 9.01 -14.57 0.71
N TYR A 164 9.91 -15.41 0.22
CA TYR A 164 9.55 -16.46 -0.72
C TYR A 164 8.54 -17.40 -0.06
N GLY A 165 7.54 -17.83 -0.83
CA GLY A 165 6.73 -18.97 -0.41
C GLY A 165 7.67 -20.16 -0.33
N SER A 166 7.73 -20.85 0.80
CA SER A 166 8.62 -22.00 0.99
C SER A 166 8.29 -23.10 -0.03
N GLU A 167 9.02 -23.12 -1.13
CA GLU A 167 9.49 -24.34 -1.78
C GLU A 167 10.98 -24.40 -1.44
N ASP A 168 11.31 -25.38 -0.60
CA ASP A 168 12.64 -25.93 -0.32
C ASP A 168 13.81 -24.95 -0.09
N ASP A 169 14.22 -24.82 1.18
CA ASP A 169 15.64 -24.71 1.52
C ASP A 169 16.18 -26.15 1.72
N PRO A 170 16.79 -26.80 0.72
CA PRO A 170 17.69 -27.89 0.99
C PRO A 170 19.08 -27.29 1.19
N GLY A 171 19.37 -26.87 2.43
CA GLY A 171 20.73 -26.84 2.92
C GLY A 171 21.29 -25.48 3.29
N THR A 172 21.23 -25.18 4.58
CA THR A 172 22.41 -24.62 5.25
C THR A 172 23.21 -25.78 5.83
N GLY A 173 24.31 -26.11 5.16
CA GLY A 173 25.17 -27.25 5.48
C GLY A 173 25.87 -27.14 6.82
N ARG A 174 25.98 -28.29 7.49
CA ARG A 174 27.10 -28.61 8.38
C ARG A 174 27.83 -29.81 7.82
N ALA A 175 29.07 -29.58 7.42
CA ALA A 175 30.02 -30.56 6.94
C ALA A 175 30.36 -31.61 8.02
N ALA A 176 30.46 -32.88 7.62
CA ALA A 176 31.62 -33.77 7.81
C ALA A 176 31.26 -35.25 7.46
N VAL A 177 31.50 -35.71 6.22
CA VAL A 177 32.53 -36.67 5.70
C VAL A 177 32.21 -38.19 5.93
N PRO A 178 32.85 -39.17 5.25
CA PRO A 178 32.32 -39.90 4.07
C PRO A 178 32.31 -41.46 4.24
N ASP A 179 32.24 -42.16 3.08
CA ASP A 179 32.48 -43.59 2.80
C ASP A 179 31.21 -44.48 2.71
N THR A 180 31.00 -45.38 1.73
CA THR A 180 31.82 -45.89 0.62
C THR A 180 30.92 -46.62 -0.41
N SER A 181 31.28 -46.51 -1.70
CA SER A 181 31.19 -47.51 -2.80
C SER A 181 29.88 -48.29 -3.13
N GLY A 182 29.47 -48.20 -4.40
CA GLY A 182 28.73 -49.27 -5.11
C GLY A 182 27.97 -48.80 -6.36
N PRO A 183 28.23 -49.33 -7.58
CA PRO A 183 27.82 -48.71 -8.85
C PRO A 183 26.49 -49.26 -9.42
N ARG A 184 25.84 -48.49 -10.32
CA ARG A 184 25.19 -48.99 -11.56
C ARG A 184 24.55 -47.88 -12.43
N GLU A 185 25.23 -47.64 -13.55
CA GLU A 185 24.77 -47.53 -14.94
C GLU A 185 23.31 -47.17 -15.28
N GLY A 186 23.14 -46.25 -16.25
CA GLY A 186 22.01 -46.27 -17.21
C GLY A 186 21.31 -44.94 -17.48
N SER A 187 21.86 -44.09 -18.36
CA SER A 187 21.13 -43.03 -19.09
C SER A 187 20.22 -43.66 -20.19
N PRO A 188 19.44 -42.92 -21.04
CA PRO A 188 19.29 -41.46 -21.18
C PRO A 188 17.86 -40.93 -21.58
N THR A 189 17.74 -39.60 -21.68
CA THR A 189 16.91 -38.80 -22.61
C THR A 189 15.38 -38.95 -22.65
N ALA A 190 14.67 -37.86 -22.30
CA ALA A 190 13.43 -37.50 -22.99
C ALA A 190 13.29 -35.96 -23.14
N LEU A 191 13.41 -35.55 -24.39
CA LEU A 191 13.10 -34.29 -25.05
C LEU A 191 12.16 -33.31 -24.33
N ALA A 192 12.63 -32.06 -24.26
CA ALA A 192 11.80 -30.88 -24.13
C ALA A 192 10.81 -30.74 -25.31
N THR A 193 9.57 -30.39 -24.99
CA THR A 193 8.61 -29.84 -25.97
C THR A 193 8.18 -28.46 -25.48
N PRO A 194 8.40 -27.36 -26.25
CA PRO A 194 7.90 -26.05 -25.90
C PRO A 194 6.45 -25.92 -26.36
N GLY A 195 5.51 -26.04 -25.42
CA GLY A 195 4.08 -25.83 -25.64
C GLY A 195 3.66 -24.40 -25.34
N SER A 196 3.29 -23.68 -26.39
CA SER A 196 2.83 -22.29 -26.42
C SER A 196 1.52 -22.04 -25.65
N ARG A 197 1.47 -20.85 -25.03
CA ARG A 197 0.31 -20.00 -24.69
C ARG A 197 -1.10 -20.56 -24.95
N ALA A 198 -1.85 -20.75 -23.87
CA ALA A 198 -3.19 -20.19 -23.70
C ALA A 198 -3.47 -20.17 -22.19
N GLY A 199 -3.89 -19.03 -21.64
CA GLY A 199 -4.35 -18.96 -20.26
C GLY A 199 -5.55 -19.87 -20.12
N THR A 200 -5.40 -21.00 -19.43
CA THR A 200 -6.52 -21.81 -18.97
C THR A 200 -7.48 -20.86 -18.25
N PRO A 201 -8.78 -20.80 -18.61
CA PRO A 201 -9.72 -20.03 -17.82
C PRO A 201 -9.62 -20.54 -16.39
N ALA A 202 -9.22 -19.64 -15.49
CA ALA A 202 -9.17 -19.89 -14.07
C ALA A 202 -10.51 -20.52 -13.68
N GLY A 203 -10.49 -21.74 -13.14
CA GLY A 203 -11.70 -22.39 -12.64
C GLY A 203 -12.43 -21.48 -11.65
N PRO A 204 -13.74 -21.65 -11.48
CA PRO A 204 -14.53 -20.78 -10.61
C PRO A 204 -13.88 -20.68 -9.22
N GLY A 205 -13.49 -19.46 -8.83
CA GLY A 205 -12.93 -19.17 -7.50
C GLY A 205 -11.40 -19.04 -7.41
N ILE A 206 -10.63 -19.32 -8.47
CA ILE A 206 -9.18 -19.05 -8.50
C ILE A 206 -8.95 -17.54 -8.65
N PRO A 207 -8.11 -16.89 -7.82
CA PRO A 207 -7.85 -15.45 -7.93
C PRO A 207 -7.23 -15.12 -9.28
N HIS A 208 -7.77 -14.10 -9.96
CA HIS A 208 -7.28 -13.63 -11.25
C HIS A 208 -5.89 -12.99 -11.06
N PRO A 209 -4.79 -13.60 -11.57
CA PRO A 209 -3.45 -13.07 -11.34
C PRO A 209 -3.21 -11.82 -12.18
N ILE A 210 -2.82 -10.71 -11.53
CA ILE A 210 -2.59 -9.41 -12.17
C ILE A 210 -1.11 -9.24 -12.51
N PRO A 211 -0.74 -8.98 -13.77
CA PRO A 211 0.62 -8.60 -14.11
C PRO A 211 1.04 -7.34 -13.37
N VAL A 212 2.27 -7.33 -12.82
CA VAL A 212 2.79 -6.16 -12.07
C VAL A 212 2.71 -4.87 -12.89
N ALA A 213 2.96 -4.94 -14.19
CA ALA A 213 2.88 -3.77 -15.06
C ALA A 213 1.44 -3.18 -15.16
N ASP A 214 0.40 -4.02 -15.09
CA ASP A 214 -0.99 -3.55 -15.07
C ASP A 214 -1.32 -2.87 -13.73
N LEU A 215 -0.87 -3.47 -12.63
CA LEU A 215 -1.05 -2.92 -11.29
C LEU A 215 -0.35 -1.56 -11.14
N GLU A 216 0.87 -1.44 -11.67
CA GLU A 216 1.63 -0.19 -11.66
C GLU A 216 0.95 0.88 -12.50
N ARG A 217 0.51 0.54 -13.72
CA ARG A 217 -0.23 1.47 -14.59
C ARG A 217 -1.50 1.99 -13.93
N GLU A 218 -2.31 1.11 -13.35
CA GLU A 218 -3.56 1.53 -12.69
C GLU A 218 -3.27 2.37 -11.44
N THR A 219 -2.25 2.01 -10.65
CA THR A 219 -1.87 2.81 -9.47
C THR A 219 -1.40 4.22 -9.85
N LEU A 220 -0.60 4.35 -10.93
CA LEU A 220 -0.19 5.64 -11.46
C LEU A 220 -1.41 6.43 -11.97
N ARG A 221 -2.28 5.79 -12.78
CA ARG A 221 -3.53 6.43 -13.25
C ARG A 221 -4.39 6.97 -12.10
N ARG A 222 -4.51 6.21 -11.00
CA ARG A 222 -5.24 6.61 -9.79
C ARG A 222 -4.62 7.83 -9.12
N ARG A 223 -3.30 7.86 -8.97
CA ARG A 223 -2.58 9.03 -8.44
C ARG A 223 -2.74 10.24 -9.34
N ASP A 224 -2.66 10.08 -10.67
CA ASP A 224 -2.82 11.17 -11.65
C ASP A 224 -4.22 11.77 -11.56
N LEU A 225 -5.24 10.91 -11.41
CA LEU A 225 -6.60 11.37 -11.22
C LEU A 225 -6.73 12.17 -9.92
N LEU A 226 -6.22 11.66 -8.81
CA LEU A 226 -6.32 12.33 -7.51
C LEU A 226 -5.55 13.65 -7.50
N HIS A 227 -4.34 13.70 -8.08
CA HIS A 227 -3.52 14.90 -8.18
C HIS A 227 -4.21 15.99 -9.02
N ARG A 228 -4.86 15.61 -10.13
CA ARG A 228 -5.65 16.55 -10.96
C ARG A 228 -6.87 17.11 -10.23
N ILE A 229 -7.48 16.36 -9.32
CA ILE A 229 -8.63 16.85 -8.53
C ILE A 229 -8.15 17.81 -7.44
N TRP A 230 -7.14 17.40 -6.68
CA TRP A 230 -6.53 18.19 -5.62
C TRP A 230 -5.09 17.73 -5.40
N PRO A 231 -4.05 18.57 -5.58
CA PRO A 231 -2.66 18.12 -5.59
C PRO A 231 -2.12 17.57 -4.26
N ASP A 232 -2.58 18.13 -3.13
CA ASP A 232 -2.06 17.79 -1.80
C ASP A 232 -2.61 16.43 -1.33
N ALA A 233 -1.71 15.51 -1.00
CA ALA A 233 -2.04 14.16 -0.55
C ALA A 233 -2.32 14.09 0.97
N LEU A 234 -2.06 15.15 1.73
CA LEU A 234 -2.30 15.18 3.18
C LEU A 234 -3.76 14.84 3.54
N VAL A 235 -4.71 15.22 2.66
CA VAL A 235 -6.15 14.96 2.82
C VAL A 235 -6.53 13.48 2.76
N ASP A 236 -5.68 12.63 2.21
CA ASP A 236 -5.94 11.19 2.12
C ASP A 236 -5.68 10.49 3.46
N GLU A 237 -4.80 11.06 4.29
CA GLU A 237 -4.29 10.42 5.51
C GLU A 237 -4.64 11.17 6.79
N ALA A 238 -4.83 12.49 6.73
CA ALA A 238 -5.16 13.30 7.90
C ALA A 238 -6.62 13.09 8.34
N PRO A 239 -6.92 13.20 9.64
CA PRO A 239 -8.28 13.39 10.14
C PRO A 239 -8.96 14.57 9.43
N LEU A 240 -10.25 14.44 9.13
CA LEU A 240 -10.97 15.42 8.31
C LEU A 240 -11.96 16.22 9.16
N THR A 241 -11.95 17.54 9.00
CA THR A 241 -12.90 18.49 9.60
C THR A 241 -13.85 19.05 8.55
N ARG A 242 -15.11 19.28 8.95
CA ARG A 242 -16.06 20.00 8.10
C ARG A 242 -15.77 21.48 8.16
N GLU A 243 -15.71 22.11 7.00
CA GLU A 243 -15.68 23.58 6.90
C GLU A 243 -17.11 24.08 6.77
N TYR A 244 -17.47 25.08 7.57
CA TYR A 244 -18.78 25.71 7.46
C TYR A 244 -18.71 26.85 6.45
N HIS A 245 -19.15 26.57 5.22
CA HIS A 245 -19.30 27.59 4.18
C HIS A 245 -20.78 27.76 3.83
N PRO A 246 -21.30 29.00 3.70
CA PRO A 246 -22.66 29.23 3.20
C PRO A 246 -22.83 28.61 1.80
N ALA A 247 -24.01 28.04 1.58
CA ALA A 247 -24.22 26.81 0.82
C ALA A 247 -23.53 26.72 -0.57
N PRO A 248 -22.72 25.68 -0.83
CA PRO A 248 -22.32 25.31 -2.18
C PRO A 248 -23.50 24.71 -2.98
N ALA A 249 -23.34 24.61 -4.30
CA ALA A 249 -24.27 23.88 -5.18
C ALA A 249 -24.58 22.46 -4.65
N PRO A 250 -25.78 21.90 -4.93
CA PRO A 250 -26.23 20.65 -4.33
C PRO A 250 -25.21 19.52 -4.51
N LEU A 251 -24.81 18.90 -3.40
CA LEU A 251 -23.88 17.77 -3.42
C LEU A 251 -24.63 16.49 -3.82
N PRO A 252 -24.06 15.66 -4.72
CA PRO A 252 -24.56 14.31 -5.00
C PRO A 252 -24.62 13.48 -3.71
N ALA A 253 -25.63 12.61 -3.61
CA ALA A 253 -25.86 11.75 -2.44
C ALA A 253 -24.61 10.99 -1.97
N ARG A 254 -23.77 10.52 -2.90
CA ARG A 254 -22.51 9.83 -2.56
C ARG A 254 -21.54 10.70 -1.75
N ARG A 255 -21.41 11.99 -2.10
CA ARG A 255 -20.55 12.97 -1.41
C ARG A 255 -21.18 13.45 -0.11
N GLN A 256 -22.51 13.56 -0.07
CA GLN A 256 -23.24 13.87 1.16
C GLN A 256 -23.05 12.77 2.21
N ALA A 257 -23.07 11.49 1.82
CA ALA A 257 -22.81 10.37 2.72
C ALA A 257 -21.38 10.41 3.30
N VAL A 258 -20.37 10.74 2.48
CA VAL A 258 -18.99 10.97 2.96
C VAL A 258 -18.96 12.13 3.94
N LEU A 259 -19.53 13.27 3.56
CA LEU A 259 -19.57 14.47 4.40
C LEU A 259 -20.26 14.18 5.74
N ALA A 260 -21.31 13.35 5.79
CA ALA A 260 -22.04 12.97 6.99
C ALA A 260 -21.19 12.19 8.03
N LEU A 261 -20.06 11.61 7.63
CA LEU A 261 -19.17 10.88 8.53
C LEU A 261 -17.92 11.66 8.97
N VAL A 262 -17.65 12.82 8.35
CA VAL A 262 -16.52 13.71 8.71
C VAL A 262 -16.75 14.33 10.10
N ASN A 263 -15.91 13.97 11.07
CA ASN A 263 -16.11 14.33 12.48
C ASN A 263 -14.86 14.91 13.17
N GLY A 264 -13.80 15.22 12.42
CA GLY A 264 -12.54 15.74 12.96
C GLY A 264 -11.56 14.68 13.47
N VAL A 265 -11.96 13.40 13.47
CA VAL A 265 -11.15 12.26 13.95
C VAL A 265 -10.91 11.24 12.84
N ARG A 266 -11.93 10.95 12.03
CA ARG A 266 -11.85 9.95 10.97
C ARG A 266 -10.98 10.43 9.80
N THR A 267 -10.13 9.52 9.31
CA THR A 267 -9.42 9.63 8.05
C THR A 267 -10.31 9.20 6.88
N ALA A 268 -9.85 9.40 5.64
CA ALA A 268 -10.54 8.88 4.46
C ALA A 268 -10.74 7.36 4.49
N SER A 269 -9.75 6.64 5.03
CA SER A 269 -9.78 5.17 5.13
C SER A 269 -10.84 4.70 6.13
N ASP A 270 -10.99 5.43 7.25
CA ASP A 270 -12.01 5.13 8.25
C ASP A 270 -13.42 5.37 7.70
N ILE A 271 -13.60 6.47 6.96
CA ILE A 271 -14.87 6.78 6.29
C ILE A 271 -15.21 5.71 5.25
N ALA A 272 -14.23 5.26 4.45
CA ALA A 272 -14.44 4.22 3.45
C ALA A 272 -14.93 2.90 4.09
N ARG A 273 -14.30 2.50 5.21
CA ARG A 273 -14.68 1.30 5.96
C ARG A 273 -16.08 1.42 6.56
N GLU A 274 -16.39 2.56 7.19
CA GLU A 274 -17.72 2.81 7.76
C GLU A 274 -18.83 2.80 6.70
N LEU A 275 -18.56 3.33 5.50
CA LEU A 275 -19.51 3.28 4.39
C LEU A 275 -19.56 1.91 3.69
N GLY A 276 -18.61 1.02 3.98
CA GLY A 276 -18.44 -0.23 3.24
C GLY A 276 -18.15 -0.02 1.76
N ARG A 277 -17.40 1.04 1.43
CA ARG A 277 -17.11 1.45 0.05
C ARG A 277 -15.63 1.28 -0.28
N PRO A 278 -15.28 1.14 -1.57
CA PRO A 278 -13.90 1.19 -2.00
C PRO A 278 -13.23 2.50 -1.53
N ALA A 279 -12.04 2.36 -0.95
CA ALA A 279 -11.24 3.46 -0.43
C ALA A 279 -10.88 4.45 -1.53
N PHE A 280 -10.50 3.99 -2.73
CA PHE A 280 -10.11 4.90 -3.81
C PHE A 280 -11.24 5.85 -4.22
N HIS A 281 -12.47 5.34 -4.33
CA HIS A 281 -13.63 6.18 -4.66
C HIS A 281 -13.95 7.18 -3.54
N THR A 282 -13.74 6.77 -2.29
CA THR A 282 -13.86 7.66 -1.14
C THR A 282 -12.82 8.78 -1.18
N LEU A 283 -11.56 8.49 -1.55
CA LEU A 283 -10.53 9.51 -1.77
C LEU A 283 -10.92 10.52 -2.86
N VAL A 284 -11.47 10.03 -3.99
CA VAL A 284 -11.97 10.90 -5.08
C VAL A 284 -13.07 11.84 -4.58
N ASP A 285 -14.03 11.32 -3.81
CA ASP A 285 -15.13 12.14 -3.28
C ASP A 285 -14.64 13.12 -2.21
N ILE A 286 -13.67 12.75 -1.37
CA ILE A 286 -13.05 13.64 -0.38
C ILE A 286 -12.26 14.76 -1.07
N ARG A 287 -11.39 14.45 -2.03
CA ARG A 287 -10.63 15.48 -2.76
C ARG A 287 -11.55 16.46 -3.49
N ARG A 288 -12.71 15.99 -3.98
CA ARG A 288 -13.77 16.86 -4.54
C ARG A 288 -14.46 17.73 -3.48
N LEU A 289 -14.65 17.23 -2.26
CA LEU A 289 -15.18 18.01 -1.14
C LEU A 289 -14.19 19.08 -0.67
N VAL A 290 -12.89 18.76 -0.64
CA VAL A 290 -11.82 19.70 -0.34
C VAL A 290 -11.73 20.79 -1.42
N ALA A 291 -11.74 20.40 -2.70
CA ALA A 291 -11.76 21.35 -3.81
C ALA A 291 -13.00 22.28 -3.79
N ALA A 292 -14.12 21.80 -3.22
CA ALA A 292 -15.33 22.59 -3.01
C ALA A 292 -15.32 23.41 -1.70
N GLY A 293 -14.25 23.34 -0.90
CA GLY A 293 -14.12 24.05 0.37
C GLY A 293 -15.03 23.52 1.49
N ALA A 294 -15.56 22.30 1.36
CA ALA A 294 -16.48 21.71 2.35
C ALA A 294 -15.77 20.89 3.45
N VAL A 295 -14.54 20.47 3.19
CA VAL A 295 -13.73 19.64 4.10
C VAL A 295 -12.30 20.16 4.08
N SER A 296 -11.65 20.13 5.23
CA SER A 296 -10.22 20.43 5.40
C SER A 296 -9.52 19.29 6.14
N PRO A 297 -8.23 19.04 5.85
CA PRO A 297 -7.43 18.16 6.67
C PRO A 297 -7.09 18.86 7.99
N ARG A 298 -7.17 18.12 9.09
CA ARG A 298 -6.68 18.52 10.41
C ARG A 298 -5.39 17.74 10.69
N PRO A 299 -4.21 18.36 10.49
CA PRO A 299 -2.96 17.71 10.84
C PRO A 299 -2.97 17.32 12.32
N VAL A 300 -2.57 16.09 12.63
CA VAL A 300 -2.35 15.68 14.01
C VAL A 300 -1.10 16.39 14.53
N THR A 301 -1.28 17.45 15.33
CA THR A 301 -0.20 18.00 16.15
C THR A 301 0.09 17.02 17.28
N LEU A 302 1.23 16.33 17.21
CA LEU A 302 1.72 15.51 18.31
C LEU A 302 1.97 16.40 19.54
N PRO A 303 1.56 16.01 20.76
CA PRO A 303 1.95 16.72 21.97
C PRO A 303 3.47 16.62 22.10
N GLY A 304 4.19 17.73 21.87
CA GLY A 304 5.65 17.76 21.90
C GLY A 304 6.32 18.67 20.87
N ASP A 305 5.58 19.33 19.97
CA ASP A 305 6.15 20.42 19.18
C ASP A 305 6.36 21.66 20.10
N PRO A 306 7.61 22.08 20.38
CA PRO A 306 7.88 23.14 21.36
C PRO A 306 7.37 24.52 20.96
N LEU A 307 6.73 24.66 19.79
CA LEU A 307 6.18 25.92 19.29
C LEU A 307 4.67 26.11 19.55
N SER A 308 3.98 25.16 20.21
CA SER A 308 2.53 25.23 20.42
C SER A 308 2.05 25.41 21.86
N VAL A 309 2.91 25.86 22.79
CA VAL A 309 2.45 26.28 24.12
C VAL A 309 2.00 27.75 24.03
N PRO A 310 0.72 28.10 24.23
CA PRO A 310 0.33 29.48 24.43
C PRO A 310 0.89 29.91 25.79
N LEU A 311 1.93 30.72 25.79
CA LEU A 311 2.46 31.31 27.02
C LEU A 311 1.36 32.26 27.59
N PRO A 312 1.00 32.18 28.88
CA PRO A 312 0.14 33.19 29.49
C PRO A 312 0.92 34.52 29.50
N GLY A 313 0.54 35.46 28.65
CA GLY A 313 1.14 36.79 28.65
C GLY A 313 0.74 37.56 29.91
N PRO A 314 1.68 38.23 30.62
CA PRO A 314 1.31 39.18 31.65
C PRO A 314 0.81 40.48 31.01
N ALA A 315 -0.18 41.10 31.64
CA ALA A 315 -0.70 42.40 31.24
C ALA A 315 0.34 43.52 31.47
N GLY A 316 0.59 44.37 30.48
CA GLY A 316 1.33 45.62 30.69
C GLY A 316 2.01 46.22 29.45
N THR A 317 1.34 47.21 28.85
CA THR A 317 1.82 48.47 28.26
C THR A 317 3.30 48.66 27.82
N GLY A 318 3.51 48.93 26.50
CA GLY A 318 4.63 49.74 25.96
C GLY A 318 5.40 49.17 24.74
N PRO A 319 5.68 49.95 23.66
CA PRO A 319 6.55 49.56 22.52
C PRO A 319 7.96 50.21 22.57
N PRO A 320 8.86 50.05 21.56
CA PRO A 320 9.34 48.85 20.87
C PRO A 320 10.89 48.71 20.95
N MET A 321 11.48 47.53 20.70
CA MET A 321 12.80 47.43 20.06
C MET A 321 13.12 46.03 19.51
N ASP A 322 13.63 46.04 18.28
CA ASP A 322 14.22 44.95 17.50
C ASP A 322 15.44 44.30 18.19
N LEU A 323 15.73 43.03 17.86
CA LEU A 323 17.07 42.45 17.62
C LEU A 323 16.97 40.93 17.30
N THR A 324 16.95 40.62 15.99
CA THR A 324 17.63 39.51 15.28
C THR A 324 17.67 38.06 15.83
N GLY A 325 17.16 37.09 15.04
CA GLY A 325 17.76 35.74 14.95
C GLY A 325 16.85 34.50 14.93
N THR A 326 15.96 34.39 13.95
CA THR A 326 15.76 33.24 13.03
C THR A 326 15.92 31.79 13.53
N THR A 327 14.78 31.11 13.77
CA THR A 327 14.49 29.76 13.24
C THR A 327 12.98 29.69 12.95
N ALA A 328 12.61 29.76 11.68
CA ALA A 328 11.23 29.96 11.24
C ALA A 328 10.43 28.62 11.17
N PRO A 329 9.23 28.53 11.77
CA PRO A 329 8.20 27.61 11.33
C PRO A 329 7.69 28.03 9.94
N VAL A 330 7.22 27.07 9.12
CA VAL A 330 6.82 27.31 7.73
C VAL A 330 5.77 28.42 7.66
N ASP A 331 6.21 29.56 7.11
CA ASP A 331 5.50 30.83 7.14
C ASP A 331 4.30 30.83 6.16
N PRO A 332 3.06 31.15 6.62
CA PRO A 332 1.87 31.26 5.77
C PRO A 332 2.04 32.21 4.56
N HIS A 333 3.02 33.11 4.60
CA HIS A 333 3.37 33.98 3.48
C HIS A 333 3.98 33.21 2.28
N ILE A 334 4.62 32.05 2.47
CA ILE A 334 5.16 31.24 1.37
C ILE A 334 4.03 30.66 0.51
N THR A 335 2.92 30.25 1.14
CA THR A 335 1.71 29.79 0.44
C THR A 335 1.05 30.90 -0.36
N LEU A 336 1.05 32.13 0.15
CA LEU A 336 0.55 33.30 -0.56
C LEU A 336 1.45 33.67 -1.75
N LEU A 337 2.77 33.63 -1.56
CA LEU A 337 3.74 33.92 -2.63
C LEU A 337 3.69 32.89 -3.76
N LYS A 338 3.47 31.61 -3.45
CA LYS A 338 3.24 30.57 -4.46
C LYS A 338 1.95 30.82 -5.25
N ARG A 339 0.85 31.16 -4.57
CA ARG A 339 -0.42 31.54 -5.23
C ARG A 339 -0.27 32.76 -6.13
N LEU A 340 0.49 33.77 -5.70
CA LEU A 340 0.69 34.99 -6.47
C LEU A 340 1.54 34.73 -7.72
N ARG A 341 2.60 33.90 -7.59
CA ARG A 341 3.41 33.48 -8.74
C ARG A 341 2.58 32.69 -9.75
N ASP A 342 1.82 31.71 -9.28
CA ASP A 342 1.02 30.85 -10.16
C ASP A 342 -0.09 31.66 -10.88
N ALA A 343 -0.61 32.72 -10.24
CA ALA A 343 -1.57 33.64 -10.86
C ALA A 343 -0.95 34.60 -11.89
N LEU A 344 0.33 34.96 -11.73
CA LEU A 344 1.07 35.80 -12.69
C LEU A 344 1.61 34.99 -13.88
N GLU A 345 1.92 33.71 -13.70
CA GLU A 345 2.33 32.80 -14.80
C GLU A 345 1.15 32.34 -15.68
N ALA A 346 -0.09 32.62 -15.26
CA ALA A 346 -1.32 32.28 -15.98
C ALA A 346 -1.88 33.45 -16.82
N LEU A 347 -1.20 34.61 -16.86
CA LEU A 347 -1.48 35.78 -17.70
C LEU A 347 -0.52 35.85 -18.88
#